data_AF-A0A0S8G163-F1
#
_entry.id   AF-A0A0S8G163-F1
#
_cell.length_a   1.000
_cell.length_b   1.000
_cell.length_c   1.000
_cell.angle_alpha   90.00
_cell.angle_beta   90.00
_cell.angle_gamma   90.00
#
_symmetry.space_group_name_H-M   'P 1'
#
loop_
_entity.id
_entity.type
_entity.pdbx_description
1 polymer ?
#
loop_
_entity_poly.entity_id
_entity_poly.type
_entity_poly.pdbx_seq_one_letter_code
_entity_poly.pdbx_strand_id
1 'polypeptide(L)' 'MAKVVLHPDEPVKDALRRFKKLCDREGIVNRSKRVSRYEKPSARRRRQKNERLKTIRKGQKSQR' A
#
# COMPACT_ATOMS: atom_id res chain seq x y z
N MET A 1 3.42 -9.90 4.90
CA MET A 1 2.18 -10.34 5.58
C MET A 1 2.17 -9.55 6.86
N ALA A 2 1.25 -8.58 6.96
CA ALA A 2 1.14 -7.72 8.11
C ALA A 2 0.91 -8.56 9.39
N LYS A 3 1.92 -8.62 10.26
CA LYS A 3 1.85 -9.24 11.58
C LYS A 3 2.04 -8.15 12.62
N VAL A 4 1.09 -8.03 13.55
CA VAL A 4 1.20 -7.15 14.71
C VAL A 4 1.15 -8.02 15.96
N VAL A 5 2.13 -7.85 16.84
CA VAL A 5 2.13 -8.48 18.17
C VAL A 5 1.50 -7.49 19.14
N LEU A 6 0.52 -7.97 19.91
CA LEU A 6 -0.14 -7.21 20.96
C LEU A 6 0.75 -7.19 22.20
N HIS A 7 0.93 -6.01 22.79
CA HIS A 7 1.57 -5.89 24.09
C HIS A 7 0.50 -5.81 25.19
N PRO A 8 0.78 -6.29 26.42
CA PRO A 8 -0.20 -6.34 27.51
C PRO A 8 -0.79 -4.97 27.86
N ASP A 9 0.01 -3.91 27.73
CA ASP A 9 -0.35 -2.55 28.14
C ASP A 9 -0.96 -1.71 27.00
N GLU A 10 -1.22 -2.31 25.84
CA GLU A 10 -1.79 -1.58 24.70
C GLU A 10 -3.30 -1.78 24.58
N PRO A 11 -4.10 -0.70 24.46
CA PRO A 11 -5.52 -0.83 24.17
C PRO A 11 -5.71 -1.43 22.77
N VAL A 12 -6.65 -2.38 22.65
CA VAL A 12 -6.97 -3.11 21.40
C VAL A 12 -7.18 -2.16 20.20
N LYS A 13 -7.73 -0.97 20.45
CA LYS A 13 -7.97 0.07 19.44
C LYS A 13 -6.68 0.57 18.79
N ASP A 14 -5.60 0.74 19.55
CA ASP A 14 -4.32 1.21 19.02
C ASP A 14 -3.60 0.12 18.24
N ALA A 15 -3.69 -1.14 18.69
CA ALA A 15 -3.18 -2.26 17.92
C ALA A 15 -3.87 -2.40 16.55
N LEU A 16 -5.19 -2.23 16.49
CA LEU A 16 -5.94 -2.23 15.22
C LEU A 16 -5.52 -1.08 14.31
N ARG A 17 -5.24 0.09 14.87
CA ARG A 17 -4.74 1.25 14.11
C ARG A 17 -3.33 0.99 13.55
N ARG A 18 -2.44 0.34 14.30
CA ARG A 18 -1.11 -0.09 13.82
C ARG A 18 -1.25 -1.15 12.73
N PHE A 19 -2.13 -2.12 12.91
CA PHE A 19 -2.41 -3.16 11.92
C PHE A 19 -2.94 -2.56 10.60
N LYS A 20 -3.89 -1.63 10.67
CA LYS A 20 -4.40 -0.91 9.49
C LYS A 20 -3.27 -0.18 8.75
N LYS A 21 -2.44 0.58 9.48
CA LYS A 21 -1.27 1.26 8.89
C LYS A 21 -0.29 0.28 8.24
N LEU A 22 -0.08 -0.90 8.83
CA LEU A 22 0.80 -1.93 8.29
C LEU A 22 0.23 -2.53 6.99
N CYS A 23 -1.07 -2.83 6.95
CA CYS A 23 -1.77 -3.30 5.76
C CYS A 23 -1.76 -2.27 4.63
N ASP A 24 -1.91 -0.98 4.96
CA ASP A 24 -1.86 0.12 4.00
C ASP A 24 -0.44 0.31 3.44
N ARG A 25 0.59 0.18 4.30
CA ARG A 25 2.01 0.24 3.91
C ARG A 25 2.42 -0.93 3.02
N GLU A 26 2.04 -2.14 3.38
CA GLU A 26 2.28 -3.33 2.54
C GLU A 26 1.44 -3.28 1.24
N GLY A 27 0.42 -2.43 1.16
CA GLY A 27 -0.45 -2.29 0.00
C GLY A 27 -1.29 -3.52 -0.28
N ILE A 28 -1.58 -4.34 0.75
CA ILE A 28 -2.30 -5.62 0.64
C ILE A 28 -3.68 -5.40 -0.01
N VAL A 29 -4.39 -4.36 0.43
CA VAL A 29 -5.73 -4.02 -0.08
C VAL A 29 -5.68 -3.65 -1.57
N ASN A 30 -4.68 -2.86 -1.98
CA ASN A 30 -4.50 -2.47 -3.37
C ASN A 30 -4.11 -3.65 -4.26
N ARG A 31 -3.30 -4.57 -3.73
CA ARG A 31 -2.95 -5.82 -4.42
C ARG A 31 -4.17 -6.71 -4.59
N SER A 32 -4.98 -6.89 -3.56
CA SER A 32 -6.23 -7.67 -3.60
C SER A 32 -7.17 -7.17 -4.71
N LYS A 33 -7.44 -5.85 -4.74
CA LYS A 33 -8.27 -5.19 -5.77
C LYS A 33 -7.71 -5.33 -7.20
N ARG A 34 -6.40 -5.52 -7.34
CA ARG A 34 -5.74 -5.69 -8.63
C ARG A 34 -5.82 -7.12 -9.14
N VAL A 35 -5.74 -8.10 -8.23
CA VAL A 35 -5.78 -9.53 -8.55
C VAL A 35 -7.21 -10.04 -8.72
N SER A 36 -8.21 -9.33 -8.19
CA SER A 36 -9.62 -9.73 -8.28
C SER A 36 -10.17 -9.85 -9.70
N ARG A 37 -9.49 -9.29 -10.70
CA ARG A 37 -9.86 -9.41 -12.12
C ARG A 37 -8.63 -9.57 -13.00
N TYR A 38 -8.81 -10.24 -14.13
CA TYR A 38 -7.77 -10.30 -15.15
C TYR A 38 -7.44 -8.89 -15.65
N GLU A 39 -6.15 -8.59 -15.68
CA GLU A 39 -5.64 -7.34 -16.21
C GLU A 39 -4.74 -7.62 -17.42
N LYS A 40 -5.15 -7.11 -18.59
CA LYS A 40 -4.39 -7.29 -19.82
C LYS A 40 -2.94 -6.81 -19.66
N PRO A 41 -1.94 -7.49 -20.25
CA PRO A 41 -0.53 -7.09 -20.16
C PRO A 41 -0.24 -5.63 -20.54
N SER A 42 -0.98 -5.08 -21.50
CA SER A 42 -0.88 -3.66 -21.89
C SER A 42 -1.33 -2.71 -20.77
N ALA A 43 -2.46 -3.00 -20.12
CA ALA A 43 -2.94 -2.25 -18.97
C ALA A 43 -1.95 -2.35 -17.79
N ARG A 44 -1.36 -3.52 -17.59
CA ARG A 44 -0.31 -3.73 -16.59
C ARG A 44 0.92 -2.86 -16.82
N ARG A 45 1.44 -2.80 -18.05
CA ARG A 45 2.57 -1.93 -18.41
C ARG A 45 2.23 -0.45 -18.24
N ARG A 46 1.04 -0.02 -18.69
CA ARG A 46 0.58 1.37 -18.56
C ARG A 46 0.52 1.82 -17.10
N ARG A 47 -0.02 0.98 -16.21
CA ARG A 47 -0.09 1.27 -14.78
C ARG A 47 1.30 1.37 -14.15
N GLN A 48 2.22 0.45 -14.44
CA GLN A 48 3.59 0.51 -13.91
C GLN A 48 4.31 1.80 -14.33
N LYS A 49 4.17 2.23 -15.60
CA LYS A 49 4.72 3.50 -16.08
C LYS A 49 4.12 4.69 -15.30
N ASN A 50 2.80 4.70 -15.14
CA ASN A 50 2.12 5.78 -14.42
C ASN A 50 2.53 5.85 -12.93
N GLU A 51 2.65 4.70 -12.25
CA GLU A 51 3.11 4.67 -10.86
C GLU A 51 4.55 5.18 -10.73
N ARG A 52 5.46 4.80 -11.65
CA ARG A 52 6.83 5.35 -11.68
C ARG A 52 6.83 6.86 -11.84
N LEU A 53 6.05 7.39 -12.79
CA LEU A 53 5.95 8.84 -13.01
C LEU A 53 5.36 9.57 -11.79
N LYS A 54 4.37 8.99 -11.11
CA LYS A 54 3.83 9.55 -9.86
C LYS A 54 4.89 9.62 -8.77
N THR A 55 5.70 8.58 -8.59
CA THR A 55 6.79 8.57 -7.60
C THR A 55 7.82 9.65 -7.89
N ILE A 56 8.25 9.79 -9.15
CA ILE A 56 9.19 10.83 -9.58
C ILE A 56 8.62 12.23 -9.30
N ARG A 57 7.36 12.48 -9.69
CA ARG A 57 6.68 13.77 -9.44
C ARG A 57 6.56 14.10 -7.96
N LYS A 58 6.31 13.10 -7.10
CA LYS A 58 6.27 13.28 -5.64
C LYS A 58 7.65 13.66 -5.08
N GLY A 59 8.72 13.01 -5.56
CA GLY A 59 10.09 13.35 -5.17
C GLY A 59 10.47 14.78 -5.56
N GLN A 60 10.13 15.20 -6.79
CA GLN A 60 10.37 16.56 -7.26
C GLN A 60 9.60 17.63 -6.48
N LYS A 61 8.36 17.34 -6.07
CA LYS A 61 7.56 18.24 -5.22
C LYS A 61 8.09 18.36 -3.80
N SER A 62 8.78 17.36 -3.29
CA SER A 62 9.37 17.41 -1.94
C SER A 62 10.70 18.18 -1.90
N GLN A 63 11.32 18.42 -3.06
CA GLN A 63 12.55 19.21 -3.21
C GLN A 63 12.29 20.70 -3.47
N ARG A 64 11.04 21.08 -3.74
CA ARG A 64 10.58 22.46 -3.83
C ARG A 64 9.93 22.85 -2.52
#